data_AF-A0A963FA22-F1
#
_entry.id   AF-A0A963FA22-F1
#
_cell.length_a   1.000
_cell.length_b   1.000
_cell.length_c   1.000
_cell.angle_alpha   90.00
_cell.angle_beta   90.00
_cell.angle_gamma   90.00
#
_symmetry.space_group_name_H-M   'P 1'
#
loop_
_entity.id
_entity.type
_entity.pdbx_description
1 polymer ?
#
loop_
_entity_poly.entity_id
_entity_poly.type
_entity_poly.pdbx_seq_one_letter_code
_entity_poly.pdbx_strand_id
1 'polypeptide(L)'
;MNELDGVELDSAVALVLGVEPGLPYSSDWGIGGPLIHRFAVHLNGPEASVHRCGGPNSGWGAAGYWVATSWRIFKRDGGRSIGIHETDPLKAAMRMIAKCTIQNEVSK
;
A
#
# COMPACT_ATOMS: atom_id res chain seq x y z
N MET A 1 -4.97 11.44 -8.34
CA MET A 1 -4.41 11.27 -6.99
C MET A 1 -2.92 11.15 -7.19
N ASN A 2 -2.14 12.18 -6.89
CA ASN A 2 -0.68 12.09 -6.98
C ASN A 2 -0.25 10.97 -6.03
N GLU A 3 0.42 9.94 -6.54
CA GLU A 3 0.82 8.81 -5.70
C GLU A 3 1.98 9.25 -4.82
N LEU A 4 1.76 9.28 -3.49
CA LEU A 4 2.79 9.63 -2.51
C LEU A 4 4.07 8.83 -2.76
N ASP A 5 5.22 9.49 -2.68
CA ASP A 5 6.54 8.87 -2.81
C ASP A 5 7.56 9.58 -1.91
N GLY A 6 8.71 8.93 -1.69
CA GLY A 6 9.82 9.46 -0.90
C GLY A 6 9.41 9.98 0.47
N VAL A 7 9.91 11.17 0.83
CA VAL A 7 9.71 11.79 2.15
C VAL A 7 8.23 12.03 2.46
N GLU A 8 7.41 12.37 1.46
CA GLU A 8 5.97 12.59 1.66
C GLU A 8 5.26 11.28 2.03
N LEU A 9 5.64 10.17 1.37
CA LEU A 9 5.13 8.85 1.70
C LEU A 9 5.56 8.41 3.10
N ASP A 10 6.83 8.61 3.44
CA ASP A 10 7.38 8.26 4.74
C ASP A 10 6.72 9.05 5.87
N SER A 11 6.46 10.34 5.63
CA SER A 11 5.76 11.20 6.59
C SER A 11 4.31 10.75 6.77
N ALA A 12 3.62 10.38 5.69
CA ALA A 12 2.26 9.86 5.78
C ALA A 12 2.20 8.53 6.55
N VAL A 13 3.19 7.66 6.40
CA VAL A 13 3.30 6.43 7.21
C VAL A 13 3.56 6.77 8.68
N ALA A 14 4.46 7.71 8.99
CA ALA A 14 4.72 8.16 10.35
C ALA A 14 3.44 8.66 11.06
N LEU A 15 2.61 9.42 10.35
CA LEU A 15 1.30 9.88 10.85
C LEU A 15 0.37 8.72 11.19
N VAL A 16 0.31 7.67 10.34
CA VAL A 16 -0.49 6.45 10.63
C VAL A 16 0.01 5.73 11.87
N LEU A 17 1.32 5.73 12.08
CA LEU A 17 1.96 5.08 13.22
C LEU A 17 1.85 5.91 14.52
N GLY A 18 1.47 7.18 14.43
CA GLY A 18 1.43 8.11 15.56
C GLY A 18 2.82 8.44 16.10
N VAL A 19 3.82 8.53 15.22
CA VAL A 19 5.22 8.83 15.55
C VAL A 19 5.73 10.03 14.76
N GLU A 20 6.82 10.63 15.24
CA GLU A 20 7.47 11.74 14.52
C GLU A 20 7.98 11.29 13.13
N PRO A 21 7.78 12.10 12.08
CA PRO A 21 8.37 11.87 10.77
C PRO A 21 9.91 11.87 10.80
N GLY A 22 10.53 11.18 9.84
CA GLY A 22 11.98 11.22 9.66
C GLY A 22 12.64 9.86 9.39
N LEU A 23 11.89 8.76 9.49
CA LEU A 23 12.41 7.43 9.15
C LEU A 23 12.08 7.04 7.69
N PRO A 24 12.99 6.34 6.99
CA PRO A 24 12.84 5.99 5.57
C PRO A 24 11.96 4.75 5.33
N TYR A 25 10.69 4.79 5.75
CA TYR A 25 9.77 3.65 5.69
C TYR A 25 9.61 3.02 4.29
N SER A 26 9.67 3.83 3.23
CA SER A 26 9.43 3.42 1.84
C SER A 26 10.68 3.02 1.07
N SER A 27 11.86 3.27 1.63
CA SER A 27 13.15 3.00 0.97
C SER A 27 14.09 2.10 1.79
N ASP A 28 13.83 1.87 3.07
CA ASP A 28 14.60 0.95 3.92
C ASP A 28 13.73 -0.22 4.39
N TRP A 29 14.07 -1.44 3.94
CA TRP A 29 13.40 -2.67 4.35
C TRP A 29 13.58 -2.99 5.84
N GLY A 30 14.65 -2.56 6.48
CA GLY A 30 14.86 -2.72 7.91
C GLY A 30 13.83 -1.95 8.74
N ILE A 31 13.32 -0.84 8.21
CA ILE A 31 12.33 0.02 8.86
C ILE A 31 10.90 -0.31 8.37
N GLY A 32 10.69 -0.38 7.05
CA GLY A 32 9.36 -0.61 6.46
C GLY A 32 8.93 -2.07 6.44
N GLY A 33 9.87 -3.01 6.33
CA GLY A 33 9.60 -4.45 6.29
C GLY A 33 8.81 -4.99 7.48
N PRO A 34 9.16 -4.63 8.73
CA PRO A 34 8.36 -5.00 9.91
C PRO A 34 6.89 -4.54 9.83
N LEU A 35 6.59 -3.45 9.13
CA LEU A 35 5.21 -2.95 8.97
C LEU A 35 4.38 -3.86 8.06
N ILE A 36 4.99 -4.55 7.10
CA ILE A 36 4.31 -5.54 6.25
C ILE A 36 3.72 -6.65 7.12
N HIS A 37 4.50 -7.16 8.08
CA HIS A 37 4.01 -8.14 9.04
C HIS A 37 2.99 -7.56 10.01
N ARG A 38 3.27 -6.37 10.58
CA ARG A 38 2.38 -5.69 11.53
C ARG A 38 0.98 -5.49 10.94
N PHE A 39 0.89 -5.06 9.70
CA PHE A 39 -0.38 -4.77 9.03
C PHE A 39 -0.92 -5.94 8.19
N ALA A 40 -0.32 -7.13 8.29
CA ALA A 40 -0.71 -8.31 7.51
C ALA A 40 -0.86 -7.98 6.00
N VAL A 41 0.19 -7.39 5.43
CA VAL A 41 0.21 -6.94 4.04
C VAL A 41 0.58 -8.12 3.14
N HIS A 42 -0.26 -8.37 2.15
CA HIS A 42 -0.06 -9.35 1.08
C HIS A 42 0.49 -8.63 -0.14
N LEU A 43 1.70 -9.00 -0.55
CA LEU A 43 2.36 -8.49 -1.75
C LEU A 43 2.19 -9.47 -2.91
N ASN A 44 1.83 -8.93 -4.09
CA ASN A 44 1.81 -9.65 -5.35
C ASN A 44 2.71 -8.92 -6.34
N GLY A 45 3.60 -9.68 -6.99
CA GLY A 45 4.54 -9.15 -7.97
C GLY A 45 3.90 -8.84 -9.32
N PRO A 46 4.63 -8.14 -10.21
CA PRO A 46 4.16 -7.78 -11.54
C PRO A 46 3.80 -8.99 -12.41
N GLU A 47 4.40 -10.16 -12.15
CA GLU A 47 4.12 -11.41 -12.86
C GLU A 47 2.85 -12.14 -12.36
N ALA A 48 2.26 -11.69 -11.24
CA ALA A 48 1.05 -12.32 -10.70
C ALA A 48 -0.08 -12.27 -11.72
N SER A 49 -0.76 -13.40 -11.92
CA SER A 49 -1.87 -13.51 -12.87
C SER A 49 -3.12 -12.82 -12.31
N VAL A 50 -3.65 -11.85 -13.04
CA VAL A 50 -4.88 -11.13 -12.72
C VAL A 50 -5.90 -11.29 -13.84
N HIS A 51 -7.17 -11.48 -13.45
CA HIS A 51 -8.28 -11.54 -14.39
C HIS A 51 -8.83 -10.13 -14.63
N ARG A 52 -8.81 -9.69 -15.90
CA ARG A 52 -9.40 -8.42 -16.33
C ARG A 52 -10.78 -8.69 -16.91
N CYS A 53 -11.81 -8.10 -16.31
CA CYS A 53 -13.19 -8.25 -16.77
C CYS A 53 -13.51 -7.19 -17.83
N GLY A 54 -13.66 -7.63 -19.08
CA GLY A 54 -14.07 -6.78 -20.20
C GLY A 54 -12.95 -5.94 -20.82
N GLY A 55 -13.32 -5.20 -21.88
CA GLY A 55 -12.38 -4.41 -22.67
C GLY A 55 -11.47 -5.24 -23.59
N PRO A 56 -10.57 -4.58 -24.35
CA PRO A 56 -9.69 -5.26 -25.31
C PRO A 56 -8.66 -6.19 -24.67
N ASN A 57 -8.43 -6.05 -23.35
CA ASN A 57 -7.46 -6.84 -22.59
C ASN A 57 -8.14 -7.84 -21.63
N SER A 58 -9.35 -8.31 -21.96
CA SER A 58 -10.11 -9.24 -21.13
C SER A 58 -9.42 -10.60 -21.00
N GLY A 59 -9.55 -11.25 -19.84
CA GLY A 59 -8.96 -12.56 -19.56
C GLY A 59 -7.83 -12.50 -18.52
N TRP A 60 -7.09 -13.61 -18.40
CA TRP A 60 -5.95 -13.72 -17.48
C TRP A 60 -4.68 -13.14 -18.11
N GLY A 61 -3.91 -12.39 -17.33
CA GLY A 61 -2.58 -11.94 -17.73
C GLY A 61 -1.81 -11.38 -16.54
N ALA A 62 -0.51 -11.12 -16.73
CA ALA A 62 0.35 -10.52 -15.71
C ALA A 62 -0.21 -9.18 -15.22
N ALA A 63 -0.02 -8.87 -13.92
CA ALA A 63 -0.45 -7.61 -13.33
C ALA A 63 0.26 -6.41 -13.96
N GLY A 64 1.59 -6.52 -14.15
CA GLY A 64 2.45 -5.46 -14.68
C GLY A 64 2.93 -4.44 -13.63
N TYR A 65 2.60 -4.64 -12.36
CA TYR A 65 2.98 -3.77 -11.25
C TYR A 65 2.93 -4.55 -9.92
N TRP A 66 3.60 -4.03 -8.90
CA TRP A 66 3.47 -4.52 -7.53
C TRP A 66 2.14 -4.07 -6.91
N VAL A 67 1.46 -5.01 -6.26
CA VAL A 67 0.23 -4.74 -5.52
C VAL A 67 0.41 -5.16 -4.07
N ALA A 68 0.12 -4.24 -3.16
CA ALA A 68 -0.04 -4.51 -1.75
C ALA A 68 -1.53 -4.48 -1.38
N THR A 69 -1.98 -5.51 -0.68
CA THR A 69 -3.34 -5.55 -0.11
C THR A 69 -3.30 -5.95 1.35
N SER A 70 -4.22 -5.45 2.15
CA SER A 70 -4.42 -5.92 3.52
C SER A 70 -5.90 -5.91 3.82
N TRP A 71 -6.32 -6.95 4.54
CA TRP A 71 -7.61 -6.98 5.18
C TRP A 71 -7.55 -6.31 6.54
N ARG A 72 -6.46 -6.45 7.30
CA ARG A 72 -6.34 -5.82 8.64
C ARG A 72 -6.52 -4.30 8.59
N ILE A 73 -6.17 -3.70 7.45
CA ILE A 73 -6.49 -2.32 7.11
C ILE A 73 -7.73 -2.34 6.22
N PHE A 74 -8.90 -2.12 6.82
CA PHE A 74 -10.15 -1.99 6.10
C PHE A 74 -10.44 -0.52 5.78
N LYS A 75 -11.11 -0.29 4.66
CA LYS A 75 -11.89 0.93 4.49
C LYS A 75 -13.20 0.78 5.29
N ARG A 76 -13.79 1.90 5.71
CA ARG A 76 -15.09 1.94 6.43
C ARG A 76 -16.24 1.26 5.65
N ASP A 77 -16.09 1.07 4.35
CA ASP A 77 -17.02 0.37 3.46
C ASP A 77 -16.84 -1.17 3.44
N GLY A 78 -15.95 -1.71 4.27
CA GLY A 78 -15.60 -3.14 4.30
C GLY A 78 -14.64 -3.56 3.17
N GLY A 79 -14.17 -2.63 2.35
CA GLY A 79 -13.21 -2.88 1.29
C GLY A 79 -11.78 -3.05 1.82
N ARG A 80 -11.00 -3.91 1.16
CA ARG A 80 -9.56 -4.03 1.39
C ARG A 80 -8.82 -2.74 1.03
N SER A 81 -7.78 -2.38 1.78
CA SER A 81 -6.84 -1.34 1.33
C SER A 81 -5.95 -1.88 0.20
N ILE A 82 -5.61 -1.00 -0.75
CA ILE A 82 -4.81 -1.35 -1.93
C ILE A 82 -3.76 -0.25 -2.16
N GLY A 83 -2.49 -0.66 -2.23
CA GLY A 83 -1.37 0.15 -2.69
C GLY A 83 -0.74 -0.48 -3.93
N ILE A 84 -0.25 0.36 -4.82
CA ILE A 84 0.29 -0.05 -6.12
C ILE A 84 1.60 0.70 -6.34
N HIS A 85 2.58 0.04 -6.94
CA HIS A 85 3.78 0.69 -7.46
C HIS A 85 4.32 -0.12 -8.64
N GLU A 86 4.86 0.55 -9.65
CA GLU A 86 5.32 -0.09 -10.89
C GLU A 86 6.49 -1.05 -10.61
N THR A 87 7.50 -0.58 -9.88
CA THR A 87 8.77 -1.29 -9.73
C THR A 87 9.10 -1.79 -8.32
N ASP A 88 8.57 -1.15 -7.26
CA ASP A 88 9.02 -1.36 -5.88
C ASP A 88 7.91 -1.92 -4.96
N PRO A 89 8.08 -3.14 -4.42
CA PRO A 89 7.12 -3.74 -3.49
C PRO A 89 6.94 -2.94 -2.18
N LEU A 90 8.02 -2.36 -1.65
CA LEU A 90 8.00 -1.66 -0.38
C LEU A 90 7.20 -0.37 -0.49
N LYS A 91 7.39 0.37 -1.58
CA LYS A 91 6.58 1.55 -1.89
C LYS A 91 5.11 1.19 -2.09
N ALA A 92 4.79 0.07 -2.74
CA ALA A 92 3.41 -0.41 -2.85
C ALA A 92 2.80 -0.65 -1.45
N ALA A 93 3.53 -1.30 -0.54
CA ALA A 93 3.09 -1.53 0.83
C ALA A 93 2.90 -0.22 1.62
N MET A 94 3.87 0.69 1.57
CA MET A 94 3.79 1.96 2.30
C MET A 94 2.68 2.85 1.76
N ARG A 95 2.43 2.86 0.45
CA ARG A 95 1.29 3.58 -0.15
C ARG A 95 -0.05 3.03 0.34
N MET A 96 -0.15 1.72 0.55
CA MET A 96 -1.34 1.10 1.12
C MET A 96 -1.51 1.51 2.60
N ILE A 97 -0.43 1.50 3.38
CA ILE A 97 -0.44 1.87 4.80
C ILE A 97 -0.75 3.36 4.96
N ALA A 98 -0.14 4.24 4.17
CA ALA A 98 -0.40 5.68 4.17
C ALA A 98 -1.85 6.05 3.79
N LYS A 99 -2.64 5.14 3.21
CA LYS A 99 -4.08 5.35 3.00
C LYS A 99 -4.91 5.12 4.27
N CYS A 100 -4.32 4.57 5.34
CA CYS A 100 -5.00 4.38 6.63
C CYS A 100 -5.31 5.69 7.34
N THR A 101 -4.55 6.75 7.07
CA THR A 101 -4.53 8.00 7.87
C THR A 101 -5.86 8.75 7.88
N ILE A 102 -6.78 8.44 6.97
CA ILE A 102 -8.02 9.21 6.79
C ILE A 102 -9.17 8.75 7.72
N GLN A 103 -9.03 7.67 8.50
CA GLN A 103 -10.19 7.10 9.22
C GLN A 103 -10.24 7.31 10.74
N ASN A 104 -9.15 7.77 11.38
CA ASN A 104 -9.15 8.01 12.83
C ASN A 104 -9.50 9.45 13.24
N GLU A 105 -9.58 10.41 12.31
CA GLU A 105 -9.86 11.82 12.65
C GLU A 105 -11.33 12.24 12.50
N VAL A 106 -12.23 11.35 12.03
CA VAL A 106 -13.66 11.68 11.83
C VAL A 106 -14.60 10.89 12.78
N SER A 107 -14.06 10.33 13.86
CA SER A 107 -14.85 9.59 14.87
C SER A 107 -14.71 10.18 16.28
N LYS A 108 -14.60 11.50 16.39
CA LYS A 108 -14.84 12.24 17.64
C LYS A 108 -15.94 13.26 17.44
#